data_AF-A0A2V7XK66-F1
#
_entry.id   AF-A0A2V7XK66-F1
#
_cell.length_a   1.000
_cell.length_b   1.000
_cell.length_c   1.000
_cell.angle_alpha   90.00
_cell.angle_beta   90.00
_cell.angle_gamma   90.00
#
_symmetry.space_group_name_H-M   'P 1'
#
loop_
_entity.id
_entity.type
_entity.pdbx_description
1 polymer ?
#
loop_
_entity_poly.entity_id
_entity_poly.type
_entity_poly.pdbx_seq_one_letter_code
_entity_poly.pdbx_strand_id
1 'polypeptide(L)'
;MHRRQRAAPGCKLILSIPNIANASVIGDLLHGHFDYTYIGLTCAGHLRFFTRRSIEELLAIAGWQTVTITPQHAPSAAGDALLRQLASAKVEIAKEDLTASGYYVVAQNR
;
A
#
# COMPACT_ATOMS: atom_id res chain seq x y z
N MET A 1 -6.63 -13.87 -11.07
CA MET A 1 -6.74 -15.29 -11.45
C MET A 1 -6.63 -15.49 -12.97
N HIS A 2 -7.60 -15.05 -13.79
CA HIS A 2 -7.61 -15.34 -15.24
C HIS A 2 -6.42 -14.78 -16.07
N ARG A 3 -5.83 -13.64 -15.69
CA ARG A 3 -4.72 -13.05 -16.48
C ARG A 3 -3.42 -13.86 -16.39
N ARG A 4 -3.15 -14.52 -15.27
CA ARG A 4 -1.94 -15.34 -15.11
C ARG A 4 -1.95 -16.55 -16.06
N GLN A 5 -3.10 -17.21 -16.16
CA GLN A 5 -3.29 -18.39 -17.04
C GLN A 5 -3.09 -18.07 -18.53
N ARG A 6 -3.15 -16.79 -18.92
CA ARG A 6 -2.94 -16.32 -20.29
C ARG A 6 -1.55 -15.70 -20.50
N ALA A 7 -0.78 -15.51 -19.43
CA ALA A 7 0.55 -14.94 -19.51
C ALA A 7 1.57 -16.06 -19.81
N ALA A 8 2.53 -15.79 -20.69
CA ALA A 8 3.64 -16.71 -20.92
C ALA A 8 4.46 -16.90 -19.63
N PRO A 9 5.09 -18.08 -19.42
CA PRO A 9 6.08 -18.25 -18.36
C PRO A 9 7.16 -17.16 -18.43
N GLY A 10 7.54 -16.62 -17.27
CA GLY A 10 8.51 -15.52 -17.18
C GLY A 10 7.97 -14.12 -17.49
N CYS A 11 6.70 -13.99 -17.89
CA CYS A 11 6.06 -12.69 -18.07
C CYS A 11 6.03 -11.89 -16.75
N LYS A 12 6.26 -10.57 -16.83
CA LYS A 12 6.20 -9.66 -15.69
C LYS A 12 4.85 -8.97 -15.59
N LEU A 13 4.30 -8.95 -14.38
CA LEU A 13 3.18 -8.13 -13.96
C LEU A 13 3.73 -6.90 -13.23
N ILE A 14 3.30 -5.71 -13.65
CA ILE A 14 3.63 -4.44 -12.99
C ILE A 14 2.34 -3.83 -12.44
N LEU A 15 2.33 -3.49 -11.16
CA LEU A 15 1.18 -2.89 -10.47
C LEU A 15 1.60 -1.60 -9.77
N SER A 16 0.69 -0.65 -9.67
CA SER A 16 0.76 0.50 -8.75
C SER A 16 -0.42 0.39 -7.81
N ILE A 17 -0.17 0.19 -6.51
CA ILE A 17 -1.22 -0.10 -5.52
C ILE A 17 -1.14 0.94 -4.39
N PRO A 18 -2.23 1.67 -4.08
CA PRO A 18 -2.28 2.58 -2.94
C PRO A 18 -2.11 1.83 -1.62
N ASN A 19 -1.50 2.49 -0.64
CA ASN A 19 -1.26 1.92 0.68
C ASN A 19 -2.19 2.52 1.73
N ILE A 20 -3.06 1.70 2.31
CA ILE A 20 -3.99 2.15 3.37
C ILE A 20 -3.31 2.32 4.73
N ALA A 21 -2.11 1.74 4.92
CA ALA A 21 -1.34 1.90 6.15
C ALA A 21 -0.65 3.27 6.28
N ASN A 22 -0.80 4.15 5.28
CA ASN A 22 -0.17 5.46 5.29
C ASN A 22 -0.59 6.28 6.53
N ALA A 23 0.38 6.96 7.14
CA ALA A 23 0.19 7.69 8.38
C ALA A 23 -0.92 8.75 8.33
N SER A 24 -1.20 9.39 7.19
CA SER A 24 -2.33 10.33 7.13
C SER A 24 -3.67 9.62 7.29
N VAL A 25 -3.84 8.48 6.62
CA VAL A 25 -5.06 7.66 6.73
C VAL A 25 -5.19 7.12 8.14
N ILE A 26 -4.10 6.62 8.74
CA ILE A 26 -4.11 6.15 10.12
C ILE A 26 -4.45 7.29 11.08
N GLY A 27 -3.93 8.50 10.84
CA GLY A 27 -4.26 9.69 11.61
C GLY A 27 -5.76 10.00 11.58
N ASP A 28 -6.38 9.99 10.40
CA ASP A 28 -7.82 10.20 10.25
C ASP A 28 -8.62 9.11 10.98
N LEU A 29 -8.22 7.85 10.83
CA LEU A 29 -8.84 6.71 11.51
C LEU A 29 -8.77 6.80 13.04
N LEU A 30 -7.65 7.28 13.60
CA LEU A 30 -7.52 7.51 15.04
C LEU A 30 -8.50 8.57 15.56
N HIS A 31 -8.93 9.49 14.70
CA HIS A 31 -9.95 10.49 15.00
C HIS A 31 -11.37 10.02 14.63
N GLY A 32 -11.54 8.78 14.17
CA GLY A 32 -12.84 8.22 13.79
C GLY A 32 -13.29 8.57 12.36
N HIS A 33 -12.39 9.10 11.53
CA HIS A 33 -12.69 9.52 10.16
C HIS A 33 -12.23 8.48 9.13
N PHE A 34 -13.05 8.28 8.11
CA PHE A 34 -12.68 7.58 6.87
C PHE A 34 -13.44 8.21 5.71
N ASP A 35 -13.02 9.42 5.35
CA ASP A 35 -13.73 10.23 4.37
C ASP A 35 -13.30 9.87 2.94
N TYR A 36 -14.29 9.54 2.12
CA TYR A 36 -14.06 9.29 0.70
C TYR A 36 -13.75 10.59 -0.02
N THR A 37 -12.68 10.58 -0.82
CA THR A 37 -12.27 11.71 -1.63
C THR A 37 -12.46 11.41 -3.12
N TYR A 38 -12.36 12.44 -3.98
CA TYR A 38 -12.34 12.24 -5.43
C TYR A 38 -10.96 11.75 -5.93
N ILE A 39 -9.89 12.07 -5.21
CA ILE A 39 -8.51 11.68 -5.51
C ILE A 39 -7.74 11.39 -4.21
N GLY A 40 -6.77 10.46 -4.29
CA GLY A 40 -5.91 10.09 -3.16
C GLY A 40 -6.17 8.69 -2.63
N LEU A 41 -5.67 8.41 -1.43
CA LEU A 41 -5.67 7.06 -0.84
C LEU A 41 -7.07 6.55 -0.54
N THR A 42 -7.95 7.43 -0.06
CA THR A 42 -9.37 7.15 0.22
C THR A 42 -10.29 7.53 -0.95
N CYS A 43 -9.76 7.55 -2.18
CA CYS A 43 -10.57 7.82 -3.37
C CYS A 43 -11.82 6.91 -3.42
N ALA A 44 -12.99 7.47 -3.75
CA ALA A 44 -14.25 6.74 -3.83
C ALA A 44 -14.23 5.55 -4.81
N GLY A 45 -13.29 5.52 -5.76
CA GLY A 45 -13.07 4.38 -6.66
C GLY A 45 -12.32 3.20 -6.01
N HIS A 46 -11.69 3.38 -4.85
CA HIS A 46 -10.99 2.32 -4.13
C HIS A 46 -11.97 1.47 -3.33
N LEU A 47 -12.43 0.38 -3.94
CA LEU A 47 -13.31 -0.61 -3.29
C LEU A 47 -12.53 -1.67 -2.49
N ARG A 48 -11.20 -1.66 -2.57
CA ARG A 48 -10.30 -2.58 -1.86
C ARG A 48 -9.07 -1.82 -1.41
N PHE A 49 -8.60 -2.17 -0.23
CA PHE A 49 -7.49 -1.51 0.44
C PHE A 49 -6.41 -2.53 0.75
N PHE A 50 -5.16 -2.10 0.63
CA PHE A 50 -4.00 -2.96 0.77
C PHE A 50 -2.94 -2.32 1.64
N THR A 51 -2.30 -3.15 2.46
CA THR A 51 -0.97 -2.93 3.05
C THR A 51 0.08 -3.67 2.23
N ARG A 52 1.37 -3.38 2.43
CA ARG A 52 2.47 -4.14 1.82
C ARG A 52 2.30 -5.65 1.96
N ARG A 53 2.05 -6.10 3.20
CA ARG A 53 1.84 -7.52 3.52
C ARG A 53 0.68 -8.13 2.74
N SER A 54 -0.46 -7.43 2.68
CA SER A 54 -1.63 -7.95 1.95
C SER A 54 -1.41 -8.01 0.43
N ILE A 55 -0.52 -7.20 -0.13
CA ILE A 55 -0.11 -7.28 -1.54
C ILE A 55 0.70 -8.56 -1.78
N GLU A 56 1.64 -8.87 -0.89
CA GLU A 56 2.45 -10.10 -0.96
C GLU A 56 1.54 -11.34 -0.89
N GLU A 57 0.61 -11.35 0.06
CA GLU A 57 -0.39 -12.42 0.22
C GLU A 57 -1.28 -12.55 -1.04
N LEU A 58 -1.76 -11.43 -1.59
CA LEU A 58 -2.56 -11.41 -2.83
C LEU A 58 -1.79 -12.04 -4.00
N LEU A 59 -0.52 -11.67 -4.19
CA LEU A 59 0.31 -12.20 -5.27
C LEU A 59 0.57 -13.69 -5.11
N ALA A 60 0.89 -14.13 -3.89
CA ALA A 60 1.13 -15.53 -3.57
C ALA A 60 -0.11 -16.38 -3.85
N ILE A 61 -1.29 -15.96 -3.36
CA ILE A 61 -2.57 -16.64 -3.61
C ILE A 61 -2.89 -16.66 -5.11
N ALA A 62 -2.59 -15.57 -5.83
CA ALA A 62 -2.77 -15.48 -7.26
C ALA A 62 -1.72 -16.27 -8.06
N GLY A 63 -0.75 -16.92 -7.41
CA GLY A 63 0.30 -17.75 -8.00
C GLY A 63 1.38 -16.96 -8.75
N TRP A 64 1.57 -15.69 -8.41
CA TRP A 64 2.67 -14.87 -8.91
C TRP A 64 3.85 -14.93 -7.94
N GLN A 65 5.06 -14.90 -8.49
CA GLN A 65 6.27 -14.71 -7.69
C GLN A 65 6.58 -13.22 -7.58
N THR A 66 6.57 -12.68 -6.38
CA THR A 66 7.02 -11.31 -6.12
C THR A 66 8.50 -11.17 -6.46
N VAL A 67 8.84 -10.16 -7.26
CA VAL A 67 10.22 -9.80 -7.61
C VAL A 67 10.65 -8.58 -6.79
N THR A 68 9.85 -7.51 -6.82
CA THR A 68 10.10 -6.30 -6.02
C THR A 68 8.81 -5.64 -5.57
N ILE A 69 8.86 -4.99 -4.41
CA ILE A 69 7.85 -4.06 -3.91
C ILE A 69 8.59 -2.81 -3.48
N THR A 70 8.41 -1.72 -4.22
CA THR A 70 9.11 -0.45 -4.02
C THR A 70 8.13 0.60 -3.52
N PRO A 71 8.40 1.26 -2.38
CA PRO A 71 7.52 2.30 -1.86
C PRO A 71 7.47 3.53 -2.77
N GLN A 72 6.28 4.09 -2.90
CA GLN A 72 6.02 5.40 -3.48
C GLN A 72 5.97 6.41 -2.34
N HIS A 73 6.65 7.55 -2.49
CA HIS A 73 6.65 8.60 -1.48
C HIS A 73 5.94 9.83 -2.03
N ALA A 74 4.95 10.29 -1.28
CA ALA A 74 4.31 11.58 -1.48
C ALA A 74 4.35 12.34 -0.15
N PRO A 75 4.69 13.64 -0.16
CA PRO A 75 4.67 14.45 1.05
C PRO A 75 3.28 14.45 1.69
N SER A 76 3.23 14.31 3.02
CA SER A 76 1.98 14.36 3.79
C SER A 76 2.23 15.03 5.13
N ALA A 77 1.89 16.32 5.23
CA ALA A 77 2.09 17.09 6.47
C ALA A 77 1.35 16.47 7.67
N ALA A 78 0.14 15.94 7.43
CA ALA A 78 -0.64 15.23 8.43
C ALA A 78 0.02 13.91 8.86
N GLY A 79 0.48 13.11 7.90
CA GLY A 79 1.22 11.88 8.19
C GLY A 79 2.51 12.15 8.97
N ASP A 80 3.27 13.16 8.58
CA ASP A 80 4.50 13.56 9.27
C ASP A 80 4.23 14.02 10.71
N ALA A 81 3.10 14.70 10.96
CA ALA A 81 2.70 15.11 12.30
C ALA A 81 2.41 13.91 13.20
N LEU A 82 1.65 12.92 12.71
CA LEU A 82 1.39 11.68 13.45
C LEU A 82 2.70 10.93 13.76
N LEU A 83 3.58 10.79 12.76
CA LEU A 83 4.85 10.09 12.94
C LEU A 83 5.73 10.75 14.01
N ARG A 84 5.74 12.10 14.11
CA ARG A 84 6.43 12.82 15.18
C ARG A 84 5.83 12.53 16.56
N GLN A 85 4.50 12.46 16.66
CA GLN A 85 3.82 12.13 17.92
C GLN A 85 4.09 10.68 18.35
N LEU A 86 4.05 9.72 17.43
CA LEU A 86 4.35 8.32 17.71
C LEU A 86 5.81 8.14 18.15
N ALA A 87 6.73 8.87 17.52
CA ALA A 87 8.14 8.86 17.89
C ALA A 87 8.37 9.44 19.30
N SER A 88 7.71 10.54 19.68
CA SER A 88 7.83 11.11 21.02
C SER A 88 7.24 10.19 22.11
N ALA A 89 6.18 9.47 21.76
CA ALA A 89 5.57 8.44 22.61
C ALA A 89 6.35 7.11 22.64
N LYS A 90 7.46 6.99 21.89
CA LYS A 90 8.28 5.77 21.77
C LYS A 90 7.49 4.55 21.31
N VAL A 91 6.50 4.75 20.44
CA VAL A 91 5.74 3.65 19.84
C VAL A 91 6.59 3.03 18.73
N GLU A 92 6.75 1.70 18.76
CA GLU A 92 7.37 0.97 17.65
C GLU A 92 6.44 0.97 16.44
N ILE A 93 6.97 1.34 15.28
CA ILE A 93 6.19 1.50 14.05
C ILE A 93 6.92 0.92 12.84
N ALA A 94 6.15 0.43 11.87
CA ALA A 94 6.63 0.07 10.55
C ALA A 94 6.85 1.33 9.70
N LYS A 95 7.92 2.09 9.99
CA LYS A 95 8.13 3.45 9.45
C LYS A 95 7.99 3.52 7.93
N GLU A 96 8.65 2.61 7.19
CA GLU A 96 8.61 2.59 5.73
C GLU A 96 7.17 2.45 5.20
N ASP A 97 6.38 1.56 5.80
CA ASP A 97 4.99 1.34 5.41
C ASP A 97 4.08 2.51 5.80
N LEU A 98 4.33 3.17 6.93
CA LEU A 98 3.55 4.35 7.32
C LEU A 98 3.88 5.58 6.46
N THR A 99 5.09 5.66 5.90
CA THR A 99 5.49 6.78 5.01
C THR A 99 5.12 6.55 3.54
N ALA A 100 4.99 5.31 3.10
CA ALA A 100 4.66 5.00 1.71
C ALA A 100 3.22 5.38 1.37
N SER A 101 3.01 6.16 0.31
CA SER A 101 1.66 6.44 -0.23
C SER A 101 1.12 5.28 -1.06
N GLY A 102 2.00 4.43 -1.57
CA GLY A 102 1.64 3.26 -2.35
C GLY A 102 2.88 2.43 -2.65
N TYR A 103 2.73 1.43 -3.50
CA TYR A 103 3.82 0.56 -3.91
C TYR A 103 3.79 0.31 -5.41
N TYR A 104 4.96 0.42 -6.03
CA TYR A 104 5.21 -0.21 -7.33
C TYR A 104 5.61 -1.66 -7.10
N VAL A 105 4.92 -2.57 -7.76
CA VAL A 105 5.12 -4.01 -7.57
C VAL A 105 5.48 -4.64 -8.90
N VAL A 106 6.55 -5.43 -8.90
CA VAL A 106 6.91 -6.30 -10.01
C VAL A 106 6.77 -7.73 -9.54
N ALA A 107 5.99 -8.51 -10.27
CA ALA A 107 5.83 -9.94 -10.05
C ALA A 107 6.03 -10.71 -11.36
N GLN A 108 6.35 -12.00 -11.28
CA GLN A 108 6.66 -12.85 -12.42
C GLN A 108 5.76 -14.09 -12.43
N ASN A 109 5.30 -14.47 -13.62
CA ASN A 109 4.60 -15.73 -13.82
C ASN A 109 5.61 -16.88 -13.80
N ARG A 110 5.39 -17.86 -12.93
CA ARG A 110 6.20 -19.08 -12.89
C ARG A 110 5.83 -20.01 -14.04
#